data_AF-A0A961L7V2-F1
#
_entry.id   AF-A0A961L7V2-F1
#
_cell.length_a   1.000
_cell.length_b   1.000
_cell.length_c   1.000
_cell.angle_alpha   90.00
_cell.angle_beta   90.00
_cell.angle_gamma   90.00
#
_symmetry.space_group_name_H-M   'P 1'
#
loop_
_entity.id
_entity.type
_entity.pdbx_description
1 polymer ?
#
loop_
_entity_poly.entity_id
_entity_poly.type
_entity_poly.pdbx_seq_one_letter_code
_entity_poly.pdbx_strand_id
1 'polypeptide(L)'
;MDFLERWFGLKRHRTNVRTELLAGATTFMTMAYIIFVNPSILAEAGMDKGAVFVATCLAAAFGSALMGLLANYPVALAPGMGLNAYFTYGVVLGMGHSWETALGAVFLSGILFLIVSLT
;
A
#
# COMPACT_ATOMS: atom_id res chain seq x y z
N MET A 1 19.96 22.30 0.41
CA MET A 1 19.98 21.38 -0.75
C MET A 1 20.98 20.23 -0.59
N ASP A 2 21.99 20.34 0.28
CA ASP A 2 22.97 19.26 0.51
C ASP A 2 22.42 18.01 1.23
N PHE A 3 21.38 18.13 2.06
CA PHE A 3 20.80 16.98 2.76
C PHE A 3 20.11 15.98 1.83
N LEU A 4 19.27 16.47 0.90
CA LEU A 4 18.60 15.61 -0.09
C LEU A 4 19.60 14.96 -1.04
N GLU A 5 20.66 15.68 -1.42
CA GLU A 5 21.75 15.11 -2.22
C GLU A 5 22.52 14.04 -1.45
N ARG A 6 22.82 14.25 -0.16
CA ARG A 6 23.49 13.26 0.68
C ARG A 6 22.65 12.01 0.94
N TRP A 7 21.33 12.18 1.12
CA TRP A 7 20.44 11.07 1.48
C TRP A 7 19.98 10.28 0.25
N PHE A 8 19.46 10.96 -0.78
CA PHE A 8 18.89 10.33 -1.98
C PHE A 8 19.88 10.22 -3.16
N GLY A 9 21.03 10.89 -3.09
CA GLY A 9 22.05 10.81 -4.15
C GLY A 9 21.53 11.28 -5.52
N LEU A 10 20.81 12.39 -5.59
CA LEU A 10 20.10 12.81 -6.81
C LEU A 10 21.04 12.96 -8.01
N LYS A 11 22.26 13.51 -7.85
CA LYS A 11 23.23 13.59 -8.95
C LYS A 11 23.74 12.21 -9.38
N ARG A 12 23.90 11.27 -8.45
CA ARG A 12 24.27 9.87 -8.76
C ARG A 12 23.20 9.21 -9.62
N HIS A 13 21.93 9.50 -9.35
CA HIS A 13 20.79 9.04 -10.13
C HIS A 13 20.47 9.92 -11.36
N ARG A 14 21.29 10.94 -11.65
CA ARG A 14 21.11 11.91 -12.75
C ARG A 14 19.71 12.56 -12.76
N THR A 15 19.14 12.80 -11.59
CA THR A 15 17.80 13.37 -11.39
C THR A 15 17.86 14.70 -10.63
N ASN A 16 16.72 15.38 -10.51
CA ASN A 16 16.57 16.61 -9.73
C ASN A 16 15.21 16.62 -8.99
N VAL A 17 15.08 17.49 -7.98
CA VAL A 17 13.89 17.56 -7.12
C VAL A 17 12.59 17.76 -7.91
N ARG A 18 12.62 18.56 -8.99
CA ARG A 18 11.43 18.78 -9.83
C ARG A 18 11.01 17.51 -10.56
N THR A 19 11.98 16.76 -11.11
CA THR A 19 11.73 15.48 -11.76
C THR A 19 11.16 14.46 -10.79
N GLU A 20 11.73 14.34 -9.58
CA GLU A 20 11.26 13.41 -8.55
C GLU A 20 9.84 13.74 -8.06
N LEU A 21 9.54 15.02 -7.86
CA LEU A 21 8.18 15.45 -7.49
C LEU A 21 7.16 15.14 -8.59
N LEU A 22 7.52 15.37 -9.85
CA LEU A 22 6.66 15.02 -10.99
C LEU A 22 6.49 13.51 -11.12
N ALA A 23 7.56 12.73 -10.97
CA ALA A 23 7.50 11.27 -10.99
C ALA A 23 6.59 10.74 -9.89
N GLY A 24 6.74 11.23 -8.65
CA GLY A 24 5.88 10.87 -7.52
C GLY A 24 4.42 11.22 -7.78
N ALA A 25 4.14 12.41 -8.33
CA ALA A 25 2.78 12.80 -8.70
C ALA A 25 2.19 11.90 -9.80
N THR A 26 2.98 11.54 -10.81
CA THR A 26 2.57 10.59 -11.85
C THR A 26 2.24 9.22 -11.25
N THR A 27 3.10 8.68 -10.38
CA THR A 27 2.85 7.41 -9.70
C THR A 27 1.63 7.47 -8.78
N PHE A 28 1.41 8.58 -8.08
CA PHE A 28 0.19 8.77 -7.30
C PHE A 28 -1.06 8.70 -8.19
N MET A 29 -1.05 9.40 -9.33
CA MET A 29 -2.17 9.41 -10.25
C MET A 29 -2.47 8.02 -10.85
N THR A 30 -1.45 7.20 -11.12
CA THR A 30 -1.67 5.84 -11.63
C THR A 30 -2.30 4.91 -10.59
N MET A 31 -2.11 5.18 -9.30
CA MET A 31 -2.68 4.39 -8.21
C MET A 31 -3.95 5.01 -7.63
N ALA A 32 -4.31 6.24 -8.00
CA ALA A 32 -5.41 6.98 -7.41
C ALA A 32 -6.77 6.25 -7.50
N TYR A 33 -6.96 5.37 -8.48
CA TYR A 33 -8.17 4.56 -8.59
C TYR A 33 -8.40 3.66 -7.35
N ILE A 34 -7.32 3.24 -6.67
CA ILE A 34 -7.38 2.39 -5.47
C ILE A 34 -8.18 3.07 -4.35
N ILE A 35 -8.10 4.41 -4.28
CA ILE A 35 -8.81 5.23 -3.29
C ILE A 35 -10.33 5.03 -3.39
N PHE A 36 -10.85 4.71 -4.58
CA PHE A 36 -12.27 4.47 -4.79
C PHE A 36 -12.63 2.98 -4.85
N VAL A 37 -11.80 2.19 -5.54
CA VAL A 37 -12.10 0.79 -5.83
C VAL A 37 -11.84 -0.12 -4.62
N ASN A 38 -10.80 0.13 -3.83
CA ASN A 38 -10.54 -0.71 -2.66
C ASN A 38 -11.64 -0.58 -1.60
N PRO A 39 -12.08 0.63 -1.23
CA PRO A 39 -13.19 0.77 -0.29
C PRO A 39 -14.52 0.21 -0.80
N SER A 40 -14.81 0.26 -2.10
CA SER A 40 -16.03 -0.33 -2.63
C SER A 40 -16.02 -1.85 -2.51
N ILE A 41 -14.89 -2.49 -2.84
CA ILE A 41 -14.74 -3.95 -2.73
C ILE A 41 -14.86 -4.38 -1.26
N LEU A 42 -14.12 -3.75 -0.35
CA LEU A 42 -14.16 -4.13 1.07
C LEU A 42 -15.51 -3.81 1.75
N ALA A 43 -16.25 -2.81 1.26
CA ALA A 43 -17.60 -2.54 1.74
C ALA A 43 -18.58 -3.67 1.40
N GLU A 44 -18.39 -4.38 0.28
CA GLU A 44 -19.20 -5.56 -0.07
C GLU A 44 -18.95 -6.74 0.88
N ALA A 45 -17.78 -6.81 1.53
CA ALA A 45 -17.49 -7.76 2.61
C ALA A 45 -18.14 -7.38 3.96
N GLY A 46 -18.81 -6.22 4.05
CA GLY A 46 -19.47 -5.73 5.26
C GLY A 46 -18.65 -4.72 6.07
N MET A 47 -17.52 -4.24 5.56
CA MET A 47 -16.69 -3.23 6.24
C MET A 47 -17.23 -1.81 6.03
N ASP A 48 -17.01 -0.91 6.99
CA ASP A 48 -17.37 0.50 6.81
C ASP A 48 -16.50 1.16 5.73
N LYS A 49 -17.15 1.67 4.68
CA LYS A 49 -16.49 2.25 3.51
C LYS A 49 -15.60 3.45 3.85
N GLY A 50 -16.02 4.29 4.80
CA GLY A 50 -15.26 5.47 5.23
C GLY A 50 -14.00 5.08 6.00
N ALA A 51 -14.12 4.14 6.93
CA ALA A 51 -13.02 3.61 7.72
C ALA A 51 -11.97 2.94 6.83
N VAL A 52 -12.38 2.08 5.89
CA VAL A 52 -11.42 1.41 4.99
C VAL A 52 -10.78 2.35 3.98
N PHE A 53 -11.47 3.42 3.57
CA PHE A 53 -10.88 4.50 2.77
C PHE A 53 -9.73 5.16 3.53
N VAL A 54 -9.98 5.61 4.76
CA VAL A 54 -8.98 6.28 5.58
C VAL A 54 -7.82 5.32 5.88
N ALA A 55 -8.13 4.08 6.27
CA ALA A 55 -7.11 3.06 6.54
C ALA A 55 -6.23 2.78 5.31
N THR A 56 -6.82 2.68 4.12
CA THR A 56 -6.07 2.47 2.86
C THR A 56 -5.12 3.62 2.56
N CYS A 57 -5.62 4.86 2.65
CA CYS A 57 -4.82 6.06 2.39
C CYS A 57 -3.67 6.20 3.39
N LEU A 58 -3.93 5.99 4.68
CA LEU A 58 -2.91 6.06 5.72
C LEU A 58 -1.87 4.95 5.58
N ALA A 59 -2.30 3.70 5.34
CA ALA A 59 -1.38 2.57 5.17
C ALA A 59 -0.50 2.73 3.92
N ALA A 60 -1.07 3.17 2.79
CA ALA A 60 -0.31 3.41 1.56
C ALA A 60 0.67 4.58 1.71
N ALA A 61 0.24 5.69 2.34
CA ALA A 61 1.11 6.83 2.62
C ALA A 61 2.26 6.44 3.55
N PHE A 62 1.96 5.73 4.63
CA PHE A 62 2.96 5.25 5.59
C PHE A 62 3.94 4.27 4.95
N GLY A 63 3.46 3.24 4.25
CA GLY A 63 4.31 2.27 3.55
C GLY A 63 5.20 2.93 2.50
N SER A 64 4.64 3.81 1.67
CA SER A 64 5.41 4.55 0.67
C SER A 64 6.44 5.49 1.31
N ALA A 65 6.11 6.11 2.45
CA ALA A 65 7.05 6.94 3.19
C ALA A 65 8.20 6.12 3.79
N LEU A 66 7.94 4.92 4.32
CA LEU A 66 8.99 4.03 4.81
C LEU A 66 9.94 3.60 3.68
N MET A 67 9.39 3.26 2.50
CA MET A 67 10.21 2.92 1.34
C MET A 67 11.11 4.09 0.90
N GLY A 68 10.57 5.30 0.87
CA GLY A 68 11.33 6.50 0.50
C GLY A 68 12.36 6.89 1.57
N LEU A 69 11.98 6.94 2.84
CA LEU A 69 12.80 7.53 3.90
C LEU A 69 13.80 6.54 4.52
N LEU A 70 13.39 5.29 4.75
CA LEU A 70 14.23 4.27 5.40
C LEU A 70 14.95 3.39 4.38
N ALA A 71 14.23 2.85 3.40
CA ALA A 71 14.83 1.97 2.40
C ALA A 71 15.53 2.74 1.27
N ASN A 72 15.28 4.05 1.15
CA ASN A 72 15.80 4.92 0.09
C ASN A 72 15.54 4.33 -1.31
N TYR A 73 14.34 3.77 -1.49
CA TYR A 73 13.97 3.05 -2.70
C TYR A 73 12.71 3.68 -3.32
N PRO A 74 12.73 4.02 -4.64
CA PRO A 74 11.65 4.77 -5.28
C PRO A 74 10.48 3.87 -5.68
N VAL A 75 9.87 3.21 -4.68
CA VAL A 75 8.70 2.34 -4.87
C VAL A 75 7.57 2.80 -3.97
N ALA A 76 6.43 3.11 -4.59
CA ALA A 76 5.20 3.38 -3.87
C ALA A 76 4.51 2.06 -3.49
N LEU A 77 4.00 2.01 -2.28
CA LEU A 77 3.26 0.87 -1.74
C LEU A 77 1.78 1.22 -1.66
N ALA A 78 0.97 0.35 -2.25
CA ALA A 78 -0.48 0.41 -2.26
C ALA A 78 -1.04 -1.02 -2.11
N PRO A 79 -2.31 -1.18 -1.69
CA PRO A 79 -2.87 -2.52 -1.52
C PRO A 79 -2.96 -3.29 -2.85
N GLY A 80 -2.65 -4.59 -2.79
CA GLY A 80 -2.76 -5.49 -3.93
C GLY A 80 -4.22 -5.79 -4.27
N MET A 81 -4.74 -5.19 -5.35
CA MET A 81 -6.15 -5.29 -5.73
C MET A 81 -6.65 -6.74 -5.91
N GLY A 82 -5.81 -7.64 -6.44
CA GLY A 82 -6.17 -9.06 -6.60
C GLY A 82 -6.37 -9.80 -5.26
N LEU A 83 -5.60 -9.45 -4.23
CA LEU A 83 -5.74 -10.03 -2.90
C LEU A 83 -7.01 -9.55 -2.20
N ASN A 84 -7.37 -8.27 -2.39
CA ASN A 84 -8.61 -7.72 -1.83
C ASN A 84 -9.86 -8.29 -2.50
N ALA A 85 -9.79 -8.57 -3.81
CA ALA A 85 -10.84 -9.28 -4.53
C ALA A 85 -10.97 -10.73 -4.02
N TYR A 86 -9.86 -11.45 -3.83
CA TYR A 86 -9.87 -12.80 -3.26
C TYR A 86 -10.42 -12.81 -1.81
N PHE A 87 -10.01 -11.85 -0.99
CA PHE A 87 -10.51 -11.66 0.37
C PHE A 87 -12.04 -11.51 0.39
N THR A 88 -12.56 -10.59 -0.43
CA THR A 88 -13.99 -10.23 -0.43
C THR A 88 -14.83 -11.32 -1.08
N TYR A 89 -14.51 -11.70 -2.32
CA TYR A 89 -15.34 -12.60 -3.12
C TYR A 89 -15.04 -14.07 -2.86
N GLY A 90 -13.80 -14.42 -2.54
CA GLY A 90 -13.39 -15.78 -2.25
C GLY A 90 -13.69 -16.16 -0.80
N VAL A 91 -13.12 -15.43 0.16
CA VAL A 91 -13.16 -15.81 1.58
C VAL A 91 -14.46 -15.36 2.26
N VAL A 92 -14.80 -14.08 2.19
CA VAL A 92 -15.95 -13.54 2.92
C VAL A 92 -17.27 -13.98 2.27
N LEU A 93 -17.47 -13.63 1.00
CA LEU A 93 -18.71 -13.93 0.29
C LEU A 93 -18.78 -15.39 -0.20
N GLY A 94 -17.66 -15.95 -0.66
CA GLY A 94 -17.61 -17.30 -1.23
C GLY A 94 -17.65 -18.41 -0.17
N MET A 95 -16.87 -18.28 0.92
CA MET A 95 -16.82 -19.28 2.00
C MET A 95 -17.72 -18.92 3.19
N GLY A 96 -18.31 -17.72 3.21
CA GLY A 96 -19.23 -17.28 4.28
C GLY A 96 -18.54 -16.93 5.60
N HIS A 97 -17.22 -16.70 5.60
CA HIS A 97 -16.50 -16.28 6.80
C HIS A 97 -16.70 -14.80 7.09
N SER A 98 -16.62 -14.41 8.37
CA SER A 98 -16.66 -13.00 8.74
C SER A 98 -15.39 -12.27 8.28
N TRP A 99 -15.51 -10.98 7.93
CA TRP A 99 -14.39 -10.17 7.46
C TRP A 99 -13.32 -10.01 8.57
N GLU A 100 -13.70 -10.04 9.84
CA GLU A 100 -12.78 -10.01 10.98
C GLU A 100 -11.92 -11.28 11.04
N THR A 101 -12.53 -12.45 10.82
CA THR A 101 -11.83 -13.74 10.79
C THR A 101 -10.85 -13.78 9.62
N ALA A 102 -11.30 -13.32 8.45
CA ALA A 102 -10.46 -13.24 7.26
C ALA A 102 -9.29 -12.25 7.48
N LEU A 103 -9.50 -11.09 8.11
CA LEU A 103 -8.44 -10.15 8.45
C LEU A 103 -7.43 -10.74 9.45
N GLY A 104 -7.90 -11.54 10.41
CA GLY A 104 -7.04 -12.29 11.31
C GLY A 104 -6.09 -13.23 10.57
N ALA A 105 -6.59 -13.93 9.55
CA ALA A 105 -5.76 -14.77 8.69
C ALA A 105 -4.74 -13.96 7.88
N VAL A 106 -5.13 -12.79 7.35
CA VAL A 106 -4.20 -11.88 6.65
C VAL A 106 -3.11 -11.39 7.59
N PHE A 107 -3.45 -11.03 8.83
CA PHE A 107 -2.49 -10.60 9.84
C PHE A 107 -1.48 -11.70 10.19
N LEU A 108 -1.95 -12.93 10.44
CA LEU A 108 -1.09 -14.09 10.69
C LEU A 108 -0.18 -14.42 9.50
N SER A 109 -0.71 -14.35 8.28
CA SER A 109 0.09 -14.48 7.05
C SER A 109 1.21 -13.43 6.98
N GLY A 110 0.92 -12.18 7.36
CA GLY A 110 1.92 -11.11 7.44
C GLY A 110 3.04 -11.40 8.43
N ILE A 111 2.72 -11.93 9.61
CA ILE A 111 3.72 -12.36 10.61
C ILE A 111 4.60 -13.49 10.04
N LEU A 112 3.98 -14.51 9.44
CA LEU A 112 4.71 -15.63 8.83
C LEU A 112 5.65 -15.14 7.71
N PHE A 113 5.16 -14.24 6.86
CA PHE A 113 5.95 -13.67 5.77
C PHE A 113 7.14 -12.85 6.30
N LEU A 114 6.95 -12.13 7.41
CA LEU A 114 8.02 -11.39 8.07
C LEU A 114 9.08 -12.33 8.64
N ILE A 115 8.68 -13.42 9.30
CA ILE A 115 9.62 -14.42 9.81
C ILE A 115 10.46 -15.00 8.67
N VAL A 116 9.80 -15.44 7.58
CA VAL A 116 10.48 -15.99 6.40
C VAL A 116 11.39 -14.98 5.73
N SER A 117 11.02 -13.70 5.69
CA SER A 117 11.85 -12.64 5.09
C SER A 117 13.09 -12.31 5.92
N LEU A 118 13.08 -12.60 7.22
CA LEU A 118 14.19 -12.34 8.14
C LEU A 118 15.16 -13.52 8.28
N THR A 119 14.77 -14.70 7.80
CA THR A 119 15.58 -15.94 7.83
C THR A 119 16.13 -16.26 6.46
#